data_AF-A0A183GRI5-F1
#
_entry.id   AF-A0A183GRI5-F1
#
_cell.length_a   1.000
_cell.length_b   1.000
_cell.length_c   1.000
_cell.angle_alpha   90.00
_cell.angle_beta   90.00
_cell.angle_gamma   90.00
#
_symmetry.space_group_name_H-M   'P 1'
#
loop_
_entity.id
_entity.type
_entity.pdbx_description
1 polymer ?
#
loop_
_entity_poly.entity_id
_entity_poly.type
_entity_poly.pdbx_seq_one_letter_code
_entity_poly.pdbx_strand_id
1 'polypeptide(L)'
;MLRTEAKFNVSFEAIVAYDDFAQKVHFSNDLICKVELGGRYMLTYATARNLQENGLPPLGAGVVQHGPITEEMHNRNRVLSVTV
;
A
#
# COMPACT_ATOMS: atom_id res chain seq x y z
N MET A 1 1.65 -15.84 -7.64
CA MET A 1 1.65 -14.47 -8.21
C MET A 1 1.68 -14.43 -9.72
N LEU A 2 2.51 -15.23 -10.39
CA LEU A 2 2.65 -15.23 -11.86
C LEU A 2 1.33 -15.24 -12.67
N ARG A 3 0.30 -15.98 -12.22
CA ARG A 3 -1.01 -16.01 -12.89
C ARG A 3 -1.76 -14.66 -12.79
N THR A 4 -1.62 -13.95 -11.67
CA THR A 4 -2.19 -12.62 -11.46
C THR A 4 -1.43 -11.58 -12.29
N GLU A 5 -0.10 -11.64 -12.25
CA GLU A 5 0.76 -10.72 -13.01
C GLU A 5 0.53 -10.86 -14.52
N ALA A 6 0.42 -12.09 -15.03
CA ALA A 6 0.08 -12.34 -16.43
C ALA A 6 -1.34 -11.87 -16.79
N LYS A 7 -2.31 -12.01 -15.88
CA LYS A 7 -3.71 -11.60 -16.11
C LYS A 7 -3.87 -10.09 -16.19
N PHE A 8 -3.18 -9.34 -15.33
CA PHE A 8 -3.30 -7.88 -15.24
C PHE A 8 -2.16 -7.13 -15.94
N ASN A 9 -1.16 -7.86 -16.46
CA ASN A 9 0.04 -7.31 -17.11
C ASN A 9 0.74 -6.24 -16.24
N VAL A 10 0.85 -6.52 -14.95
CA VAL A 10 1.39 -5.64 -13.88
C VAL A 10 2.05 -6.51 -12.81
N SER A 11 3.13 -6.03 -12.20
CA SER A 11 3.78 -6.68 -11.06
C SER A 11 2.96 -6.52 -9.78
N PHE A 12 2.97 -7.52 -8.91
CA PHE A 12 2.24 -7.49 -7.64
C PHE A 12 3.15 -7.84 -6.47
N GLU A 13 2.86 -7.23 -5.32
CA GLU A 13 3.43 -7.57 -4.02
C GLU A 13 2.35 -8.12 -3.09
N ALA A 14 2.74 -8.94 -2.12
CA ALA A 14 1.83 -9.46 -1.10
C ALA A 14 2.46 -9.46 0.28
N ILE A 15 1.61 -9.17 1.25
CA ILE A 15 1.88 -9.24 2.68
C ILE A 15 0.96 -10.31 3.25
N VAL A 16 1.53 -11.24 4.02
CA VAL A 16 0.77 -12.29 4.72
C VAL A 16 1.08 -12.18 6.21
N ALA A 17 0.03 -12.26 7.04
CA ALA A 17 0.15 -12.12 8.49
C ALA A 17 -0.72 -13.16 9.23
N TYR A 18 -0.28 -13.48 10.45
CA TYR A 18 -1.03 -14.33 11.37
C TYR A 18 -2.25 -13.59 11.96
N ASP A 19 -2.10 -12.30 12.25
CA ASP A 19 -3.13 -11.43 12.80
C ASP A 19 -3.50 -10.31 11.82
N ASP A 20 -4.61 -9.63 12.10
CA ASP A 20 -5.08 -8.54 11.27
C ASP A 20 -4.13 -7.34 11.32
N PHE A 21 -4.04 -6.59 10.22
CA PHE A 21 -3.22 -5.40 10.10
C PHE A 21 -3.95 -4.28 9.39
N ALA A 22 -3.71 -3.05 9.85
CA ALA A 22 -4.20 -1.85 9.18
C ALA A 22 -3.39 -1.59 7.91
N GLN A 23 -4.07 -1.16 6.85
CA GLN A 23 -3.43 -0.75 5.61
C GLN A 23 -3.82 0.69 5.27
N LYS A 24 -2.85 1.50 4.86
CA LYS A 24 -3.06 2.75 4.14
C LYS A 24 -2.15 2.75 2.93
N VAL A 25 -2.76 2.64 1.77
CA VAL A 25 -2.05 2.60 0.49
C VAL A 25 -2.51 3.77 -0.37
N HIS A 26 -1.57 4.38 -1.08
CA HIS A 26 -1.86 5.30 -2.16
C HIS A 26 -1.53 4.57 -3.46
N PHE A 27 -2.56 4.03 -4.10
CA PHE A 27 -2.41 3.10 -5.22
C PHE A 27 -2.94 3.74 -6.51
N SER A 28 -2.36 3.34 -7.64
CA SER A 28 -2.83 3.73 -8.97
C SER A 28 -3.88 2.70 -9.40
N ASN A 29 -5.14 3.13 -9.60
CA ASN A 29 -6.32 2.32 -10.01
C ASN A 29 -6.85 1.36 -8.94
N ASP A 30 -7.61 0.31 -9.29
CA ASP A 30 -8.33 -0.58 -8.35
C ASP A 30 -7.63 -1.94 -8.11
N LEU A 31 -6.31 -2.00 -8.27
CA LEU A 31 -5.54 -3.26 -8.21
C LEU A 31 -5.03 -3.57 -6.80
N ILE A 32 -5.95 -3.72 -5.85
CA ILE A 32 -5.67 -4.09 -4.46
C ILE A 32 -6.71 -5.10 -3.96
N CYS A 33 -6.26 -6.05 -3.14
CA CYS A 33 -7.12 -7.06 -2.55
C CYS A 33 -6.62 -7.45 -1.16
N LYS A 34 -7.44 -7.24 -0.13
CA LYS A 34 -7.23 -7.75 1.22
C LYS A 34 -8.28 -8.82 1.51
N VAL A 35 -7.85 -9.98 2.00
CA VAL A 35 -8.72 -11.10 2.35
C VAL A 35 -8.30 -11.72 3.67
N GLU A 36 -9.27 -12.28 4.37
CA GLU A 36 -9.06 -13.18 5.49
C GLU A 36 -9.44 -14.60 5.05
N LEU A 37 -8.56 -15.57 5.30
CA LEU A 37 -8.81 -16.98 5.02
C LEU A 37 -8.30 -17.83 6.19
N GLY A 38 -9.23 -18.44 6.94
CA GLY A 38 -8.87 -19.36 8.03
C GLY A 38 -8.10 -18.68 9.18
N GLY A 39 -8.46 -17.44 9.55
CA GLY A 39 -7.75 -16.68 10.59
C GLY A 39 -6.33 -16.29 10.19
N ARG A 40 -6.08 -16.14 8.88
CA ARG A 40 -4.86 -15.59 8.30
C ARG A 40 -5.23 -14.45 7.39
N TYR A 41 -4.40 -13.42 7.38
CA TYR A 41 -4.66 -12.19 6.64
C TYR A 41 -3.67 -12.08 5.49
N MET A 42 -4.18 -11.77 4.29
CA MET A 42 -3.38 -11.53 3.11
C MET A 42 -3.80 -10.22 2.46
N LEU A 43 -2.82 -9.40 2.12
CA LEU A 43 -2.96 -8.23 1.26
C LEU A 43 -2.14 -8.46 0.00
N THR A 44 -2.73 -8.21 -1.16
CA THR A 44 -2.04 -8.17 -2.46
C THR A 44 -2.32 -6.81 -3.10
N TYR A 45 -1.30 -6.16 -3.64
CA TYR A 45 -1.45 -4.88 -4.36
C TYR A 45 -0.54 -4.84 -5.58
N ALA A 46 -0.96 -4.10 -6.61
CA ALA A 46 -0.12 -3.81 -7.76
C ALA A 46 1.07 -2.95 -7.33
N THR A 47 2.28 -3.41 -7.63
CA THR A 47 3.50 -2.65 -7.38
C THR A 47 3.52 -1.42 -8.28
N ALA A 48 3.94 -0.27 -7.71
CA ALA A 48 4.16 0.93 -8.52
C ALA A 48 5.17 0.61 -9.63
N ARG A 49 4.77 0.79 -10.90
CA ARG A 49 5.61 0.46 -12.05
C ARG A 49 6.92 1.25 -12.03
N ASN A 50 8.02 0.55 -12.29
CA ASN A 50 9.27 1.08 -12.83
C ASN A 50 9.86 2.30 -12.11
N LEU A 51 9.97 2.26 -10.78
CA LEU A 51 11.03 3.04 -10.15
C LEU A 51 12.34 2.32 -10.50
N GLN A 52 12.95 2.70 -11.65
CA GLN A 52 14.39 2.52 -11.77
C GLN A 52 14.99 3.20 -10.55
N GLU A 53 15.70 2.45 -9.72
CA GLU A 53 16.38 2.99 -8.54
C GLU A 53 17.24 4.19 -8.92
N ASN A 54 17.79 4.18 -10.14
CA ASN A 54 18.56 5.28 -10.75
C ASN A 54 17.78 6.59 -10.97
N GLY A 55 16.45 6.55 -11.03
CA GLY A 55 15.57 7.71 -11.15
C GLY A 55 14.95 8.16 -9.82
N LEU A 56 15.16 7.40 -8.75
CA LEU A 56 14.80 7.81 -7.40
C LEU A 56 15.91 8.70 -6.83
N PRO A 57 15.55 9.74 -6.04
CA PRO A 57 16.55 10.40 -5.23
C PRO A 57 17.23 9.36 -4.32
N PRO A 58 18.54 9.49 -4.05
CA PRO A 58 19.25 8.59 -3.14
C PRO A 58 18.44 8.41 -1.85
N LEU A 59 18.36 7.19 -1.33
CA LEU A 59 17.75 6.93 -0.03
C LEU A 59 18.41 7.86 1.02
N GLY A 60 17.67 8.88 1.47
CA GLY A 60 18.16 9.91 2.40
C GLY A 60 18.37 11.32 1.81
N ALA A 61 18.31 11.49 0.49
CA ALA A 61 18.41 12.79 -0.17
C ALA A 61 17.02 13.40 -0.42
N GLY A 62 16.41 13.98 0.62
CA GLY A 62 15.22 14.83 0.48
C GLY A 62 13.87 14.12 0.40
N VAL A 63 13.82 12.80 0.56
CA VAL A 63 12.54 12.11 0.81
C VAL A 63 12.09 12.49 2.22
N VAL A 64 10.99 13.23 2.34
CA VAL A 64 10.25 13.30 3.60
C VAL A 64 9.80 11.87 3.87
N GLN A 65 10.55 11.15 4.70
CA GLN A 65 10.06 9.91 5.26
C GLN A 65 8.85 10.30 6.08
N HIS A 66 7.66 10.09 5.51
CA HIS A 66 6.46 10.02 6.31
C HIS A 66 6.68 8.81 7.22
N GLY A 67 7.14 9.10 8.45
CA GLY A 67 7.20 8.10 9.50
C GLY A 67 5.80 7.50 9.74
N PRO A 68 5.66 6.66 10.77
CA PRO A 68 4.34 6.19 11.19
C PRO A 68 3.37 7.38 11.24
N ILE A 69 2.19 7.22 10.66
CA ILE A 69 1.15 8.25 10.71
C ILE A 69 0.91 8.56 12.17
N THR A 70 1.19 9.78 12.61
CA THR A 70 0.96 10.15 14.01
C THR A 70 -0.54 10.19 14.29
N GLU A 71 -0.94 10.06 15.56
CA GLU A 71 -2.35 10.18 15.95
C GLU A 71 -2.96 11.51 15.49
N GLU A 72 -2.18 12.60 15.46
CA GLU A 72 -2.67 13.89 14.95
C GLU A 72 -2.96 13.85 13.44
N MET A 73 -2.11 13.17 12.66
CA MET A 73 -2.33 13.01 11.22
C MET A 73 -3.52 12.10 10.92
N HIS A 74 -3.76 11.07 11.73
CA HIS A 74 -4.94 10.20 11.62
C HIS A 74 -6.23 11.01 11.88
N ASN A 75 -6.25 11.82 12.94
CA ASN A 75 -7.41 12.61 13.34
C ASN A 75 -7.75 13.76 12.38
N ARG A 76 -6.75 14.36 11.70
CA ARG A 76 -6.97 15.44 10.73
C ARG A 76 -7.85 15.02 9.54
N ASN A 77 -7.72 13.77 9.08
CA ASN A 77 -8.55 13.23 7.99
C ASN A 77 -9.99 12.93 8.42
N ARG A 78 -10.24 12.76 9.72
CA ARG A 78 -11.58 12.55 10.27
C ARG A 78 -12.42 13.84 10.26
N VAL A 79 -11.77 14.99 10.38
CA VAL A 79 -12.43 16.32 10.39
C VAL A 79 -12.86 16.76 8.99
N LEU A 80 -12.15 16.32 7.94
CA LEU A 80 -12.50 16.62 6.54
C LEU A 80 -13.54 15.67 5.95
N SER A 81 -13.80 14.52 6.57
CA SER A 81 -14.72 13.47 6.08
C SER A 81 -16.15 13.57 6.66
N VAL A 82 -16.50 14.65 7.37
CA VAL A 82 -17.88 14.88 7.82
C VAL A 82 -18.34 16.25 7.36
N THR A 83 -18.71 16.33 6.08
CA THR A 83 -19.81 17.18 5.62
C THR A 83 -20.49 16.45 4.46
N VAL A 84 -21.46 15.62 4.80
CA VAL A 84 -22.64 15.34 3.98
C VAL A 84 -23.83 15.42 4.92
#